data_AF-A0A926H162-F1
#
_entry.id   AF-A0A926H162-F1
#
_cell.length_a   1.000
_cell.length_b   1.000
_cell.length_c   1.000
_cell.angle_alpha   90.00
_cell.angle_beta   90.00
_cell.angle_gamma   90.00
#
_symmetry.space_group_name_H-M   'P 1'
#
loop_
_entity.id
_entity.type
_entity.pdbx_description
1 polymer ?
#
loop_
_entity_poly.entity_id
_entity_poly.type
_entity_poly.pdbx_seq_one_letter_code
_entity_poly.pdbx_strand_id
1 'polypeptide(L)'
;MRTNLTLAHYSYGITLMTRIKFASVFAALCLTMIAGSTGRLEAQIPPPSIGVFGAYQLVTYNASFTGVPNVPCCAPSFDGGSGGGALAGVVYKYPFSKEIALQLRAGYSSMSGLMTTRENIGNRVENGQVVDVFSDHTFDPTLALVVFQPTLSYSPFSFPLSIDLGLEGGFTFKGDYDQRETLVGSGEFTTGSNVRNASAGEIEGLNRGQFAIVPGLSYDIPIGQKFVLSPEVSYRFALTDVMKDADWQAHALRLGMALRFNLGAKSSEGAPQGLFAAVDAVGIDAGVESDIVQIRVEEFLATELRPLLNYVFFDKGSASLPERYVRMTSPQRANFKE
;
A
#
# COMPACT_ATOMS: atom_id res chain seq x y z
N MET A 1 -50.15 15.67 52.66
CA MET A 1 -49.11 14.72 53.12
C MET A 1 -49.15 13.52 52.18
N ARG A 2 -48.08 13.36 51.39
CA ARG A 2 -47.61 12.15 50.66
C ARG A 2 -48.55 11.34 49.74
N THR A 3 -48.10 11.29 48.46
CA THR A 3 -47.90 10.10 47.59
C THR A 3 -49.14 9.43 46.98
N ASN A 4 -49.22 9.02 45.70
CA ASN A 4 -48.25 8.67 44.66
C ASN A 4 -48.81 9.00 43.27
N LEU A 5 -47.97 9.44 42.33
CA LEU A 5 -48.26 9.45 40.90
C LEU A 5 -47.55 8.27 40.24
N THR A 6 -48.34 7.41 39.59
CA THR A 6 -47.95 6.22 38.86
C THR A 6 -47.34 6.59 37.50
N LEU A 7 -46.14 6.06 37.23
CA LEU A 7 -45.52 6.07 35.91
C LEU A 7 -46.23 5.05 34.99
N ALA A 8 -46.76 5.52 33.86
CA ALA A 8 -47.06 4.70 32.70
C ALA A 8 -46.08 5.06 31.59
N HIS A 9 -45.21 4.11 31.23
CA HIS A 9 -44.32 4.20 30.07
C HIS A 9 -45.13 3.96 28.80
N TYR A 10 -45.13 4.92 27.88
CA TYR A 10 -45.50 4.71 26.49
C TYR A 10 -44.32 5.15 25.61
N SER A 11 -43.69 4.16 24.99
CA SER A 11 -42.64 4.29 23.99
C SER A 11 -43.30 4.42 22.63
N TYR A 12 -43.23 5.59 22.01
CA TYR A 12 -43.46 5.79 20.57
C TYR A 12 -42.88 7.15 20.15
N GLY A 13 -42.04 7.16 19.12
CA GLY A 13 -41.74 8.36 18.33
C GLY A 13 -40.30 8.86 18.35
N ILE A 14 -39.33 8.04 17.94
CA ILE A 14 -38.07 8.56 17.37
C ILE A 14 -38.15 8.36 15.87
N THR A 15 -38.79 9.32 15.20
CA THR A 15 -38.67 9.51 13.77
C THR A 15 -38.83 11.00 13.53
N LEU A 16 -38.01 11.52 12.62
CA LEU A 16 -38.07 12.89 12.09
C LEU A 16 -37.29 13.95 12.91
N MET A 17 -35.96 13.98 12.73
CA MET A 17 -35.21 15.23 12.50
C MET A 17 -33.74 14.91 12.22
N THR A 18 -33.41 14.55 10.98
CA THR A 18 -32.01 14.47 10.52
C THR A 18 -31.92 14.91 9.07
N ARG A 19 -32.24 16.17 8.83
CA ARG A 19 -31.80 16.90 7.65
C ARG A 19 -31.36 18.29 8.11
N ILE A 20 -30.20 18.70 7.60
CA ILE A 20 -29.60 20.05 7.66
C ILE A 20 -28.54 20.24 8.76
N LYS A 21 -27.27 20.27 8.29
CA LYS A 21 -26.07 21.01 8.76
C LYS A 21 -24.75 20.22 8.92
N PHE A 22 -24.49 19.20 8.11
CA PHE A 22 -23.12 18.64 7.98
C PHE A 22 -22.25 19.32 6.91
N ALA A 23 -22.85 20.05 5.95
CA ALA A 23 -22.11 20.73 4.88
C ALA A 23 -21.39 22.01 5.33
N SER A 24 -21.80 22.62 6.44
CA SER A 24 -21.30 23.94 6.89
C SER A 24 -20.09 23.87 7.83
N VAL A 25 -19.83 22.70 8.44
CA VAL A 25 -18.67 22.50 9.33
C VAL A 25 -17.44 22.04 8.54
N PHE A 26 -17.65 21.34 7.41
CA PHE A 26 -16.56 20.89 6.54
C PHE A 26 -15.93 22.03 5.71
N ALA A 27 -16.74 23.00 5.28
CA ALA A 27 -16.24 24.18 4.55
C ALA A 27 -15.47 25.16 5.46
N ALA A 28 -15.76 25.18 6.77
CA ALA A 28 -15.06 26.03 7.73
C ALA A 28 -13.67 25.49 8.15
N LEU A 29 -13.42 24.19 7.97
CA LEU A 29 -12.11 23.56 8.25
C LEU A 29 -11.11 23.73 7.08
N CYS A 30 -11.61 23.91 5.85
CA CYS A 30 -10.77 24.14 4.67
C CYS A 30 -10.24 25.58 4.55
N LEU A 31 -10.84 26.56 5.24
CA LEU A 31 -10.49 27.99 5.08
C LEU A 31 -9.55 28.54 6.17
N THR A 32 -9.32 27.81 7.27
CA THR A 32 -8.43 28.26 8.38
C THR A 32 -6.99 27.76 8.28
N MET A 33 -6.66 26.91 7.29
CA MET A 33 -5.32 26.32 7.13
C MET A 33 -4.29 27.22 6.42
N ILE A 34 -4.63 28.48 6.08
CA ILE A 34 -3.68 29.41 5.42
C ILE A 34 -2.96 30.33 6.43
N ALA A 35 -3.34 30.34 7.70
CA ALA A 35 -2.73 31.23 8.70
C ALA A 35 -2.07 30.45 9.84
N GLY A 36 -0.80 30.06 9.66
CA GLY A 36 0.02 29.61 10.79
C GLY A 36 1.23 28.77 10.45
N SER A 37 2.35 29.41 10.11
CA SER A 37 3.62 29.22 10.84
C SER A 37 4.75 29.96 10.13
N THR A 38 5.10 31.11 10.69
CA THR A 38 6.43 31.72 10.53
C THR A 38 7.48 30.82 11.18
N GLY A 39 8.56 30.55 10.45
CA GLY A 39 9.80 30.00 10.99
C GLY A 39 9.87 28.47 11.01
N ARG A 40 10.22 27.86 9.87
CA ARG A 40 10.84 26.54 9.86
C ARG A 40 12.07 26.60 8.97
N LEU A 41 13.21 26.20 9.56
CA LEU A 41 14.39 25.74 8.84
C LEU A 41 13.95 24.96 7.59
N GLU A 42 14.60 25.27 6.48
CA GLU A 42 14.33 24.83 5.11
C GLU A 42 14.42 23.31 4.97
N ALA A 43 13.51 22.57 5.63
CA ALA A 43 13.54 21.13 5.54
C ALA A 43 13.02 20.75 4.14
N GLN A 44 13.87 20.04 3.43
CA GLN A 44 13.72 19.70 2.03
C GLN A 44 12.50 18.80 1.83
N ILE A 45 11.73 19.05 0.77
CA ILE A 45 10.61 18.19 0.37
C ILE A 45 11.17 16.79 0.07
N PRO A 46 10.59 15.71 0.63
CA PRO A 46 11.09 14.37 0.35
C PRO A 46 11.07 14.07 -1.16
N PRO A 47 12.04 13.30 -1.68
CA PRO A 47 12.06 12.97 -3.09
C PRO A 47 10.85 12.09 -3.47
N PRO A 48 10.39 12.13 -4.73
CA PRO A 48 9.42 11.18 -5.23
C PRO A 48 9.92 9.73 -5.07
N SER A 49 8.99 8.80 -4.89
CA SER A 49 9.30 7.39 -4.71
C SER A 49 8.40 6.50 -5.55
N ILE A 50 8.94 5.39 -6.04
CA ILE A 50 8.22 4.38 -6.80
C ILE A 50 8.44 3.00 -6.18
N GLY A 51 7.45 2.14 -6.23
CA GLY A 51 7.53 0.86 -5.56
C GLY A 51 6.45 -0.12 -5.95
N VAL A 52 6.40 -1.19 -5.17
CA VAL A 52 5.38 -2.24 -5.24
C VAL A 52 4.60 -2.27 -3.95
N PHE A 53 3.35 -2.75 -4.01
CA PHE A 53 2.53 -2.96 -2.82
C PHE A 53 1.74 -4.24 -2.94
N GLY A 54 1.37 -4.79 -1.79
CA GLY A 54 0.51 -5.96 -1.66
C GLY A 54 -0.40 -5.81 -0.44
N ALA A 55 -1.65 -6.24 -0.57
CA ALA A 55 -2.63 -6.23 0.50
C ALA A 55 -3.50 -7.49 0.46
N TYR A 56 -3.80 -8.02 1.64
CA TYR A 56 -4.89 -8.98 1.82
C TYR A 56 -6.20 -8.21 2.01
N GLN A 57 -7.27 -8.72 1.41
CA GLN A 57 -8.58 -8.09 1.42
C GLN A 57 -9.56 -8.99 2.17
N LEU A 58 -10.12 -8.47 3.25
CA LEU A 58 -11.27 -9.07 3.94
C LEU A 58 -12.52 -8.46 3.33
N VAL A 59 -13.21 -9.25 2.50
CA VAL A 59 -14.31 -8.79 1.66
C VAL A 59 -15.63 -9.03 2.39
N THR A 60 -16.49 -8.03 2.40
CA THR A 60 -17.87 -8.15 2.86
C THR A 60 -18.79 -7.80 1.70
N TYR A 61 -19.70 -8.71 1.40
CA TYR A 61 -20.75 -8.49 0.41
C TYR A 61 -22.01 -8.02 1.10
N ASN A 62 -22.52 -6.88 0.65
CA ASN A 62 -23.87 -6.43 0.94
C ASN A 62 -24.70 -6.68 -0.32
N ALA A 63 -25.73 -7.51 -0.22
CA ALA A 63 -26.47 -7.98 -1.38
C ALA A 63 -27.97 -7.99 -1.10
N SER A 64 -28.77 -7.88 -2.16
CA SER A 64 -30.22 -8.10 -2.14
C SER A 64 -30.66 -8.54 -3.53
N PHE A 65 -30.35 -9.79 -3.90
CA PHE A 65 -30.74 -10.37 -5.19
C PHE A 65 -31.14 -11.85 -5.05
N THR A 66 -31.96 -12.37 -5.96
CA THR A 66 -32.51 -13.74 -5.87
C THR A 66 -31.75 -14.77 -6.73
N GLY A 67 -30.94 -14.30 -7.66
CA GLY A 67 -30.06 -15.13 -8.48
C GLY A 67 -29.34 -14.31 -9.55
N VAL A 68 -28.48 -14.98 -10.30
CA VAL A 68 -27.80 -14.38 -11.47
C VAL A 68 -28.57 -14.71 -12.76
N PRO A 69 -28.49 -13.86 -13.81
CA PRO A 69 -29.22 -14.09 -15.05
C PRO A 69 -28.95 -15.46 -15.67
N ASN A 70 -29.98 -16.07 -16.26
CA ASN A 70 -29.90 -17.35 -16.97
C ASN A 70 -29.49 -18.58 -16.13
N VAL A 71 -29.52 -18.47 -14.79
CA VAL A 71 -29.18 -19.56 -13.87
C VAL A 71 -30.39 -19.87 -12.99
N PRO A 72 -30.94 -21.10 -13.04
CA PRO A 72 -32.01 -21.50 -12.13
C PRO A 72 -31.56 -21.39 -10.67
N CYS A 73 -32.18 -20.47 -9.94
CA CYS A 73 -31.98 -20.27 -8.51
C CYS A 73 -33.35 -20.16 -7.84
N CYS A 74 -33.59 -20.97 -6.82
CA CYS A 74 -34.82 -20.95 -6.01
C CYS A 74 -34.61 -20.25 -4.67
N ALA A 75 -33.47 -19.57 -4.47
CA ALA A 75 -33.19 -18.87 -3.23
C ALA A 75 -34.16 -17.69 -3.04
N PRO A 76 -34.66 -17.45 -1.81
CA PRO A 76 -35.56 -16.34 -1.53
C PRO A 76 -34.88 -14.97 -1.74
N SER A 77 -33.64 -14.81 -1.29
CA SER A 77 -32.75 -13.67 -1.57
C SER A 77 -31.39 -13.87 -0.89
N PHE A 78 -30.29 -13.53 -1.56
CA PHE A 78 -28.99 -13.34 -0.92
C PHE A 78 -28.90 -11.95 -0.30
N ASP A 79 -28.68 -11.89 1.00
CA ASP A 79 -28.64 -10.67 1.83
C ASP A 79 -27.20 -10.22 2.17
N GLY A 80 -26.21 -11.08 1.93
CA GLY A 80 -24.82 -10.74 2.08
C GLY A 80 -23.92 -11.95 2.28
N GLY A 81 -22.65 -11.68 2.54
CA GLY A 81 -21.65 -12.71 2.74
C GLY A 81 -20.29 -12.12 3.05
N SER A 82 -19.30 -12.99 3.18
CA SER A 82 -17.92 -12.56 3.42
C SER A 82 -16.93 -13.47 2.73
N GLY A 83 -15.73 -12.95 2.52
CA GLY A 83 -14.64 -13.73 1.98
C GLY A 83 -13.33 -12.99 1.98
N GLY A 84 -12.50 -13.36 1.02
CA GLY A 84 -11.10 -13.00 0.99
C GLY A 84 -10.64 -12.61 -0.41
N GLY A 85 -9.49 -11.97 -0.44
CA GLY A 85 -8.90 -11.53 -1.69
C GLY A 85 -7.48 -11.05 -1.52
N ALA A 86 -6.83 -10.81 -2.64
CA ALA A 86 -5.50 -10.21 -2.67
C ALA A 86 -5.48 -9.05 -3.68
N LEU A 87 -4.75 -8.01 -3.34
CA LEU A 87 -4.46 -6.87 -4.18
C LEU A 87 -2.95 -6.72 -4.26
N ALA A 88 -2.38 -6.63 -5.45
CA ALA A 88 -0.96 -6.37 -5.64
C ALA A 88 -0.73 -5.43 -6.83
N GLY A 89 0.30 -4.60 -6.76
CA GLY A 89 0.55 -3.64 -7.82
C GLY A 89 1.74 -2.74 -7.59
N VAL A 90 1.75 -1.63 -8.33
CA VAL A 90 2.78 -0.59 -8.28
C VAL A 90 2.23 0.68 -7.67
N VAL A 91 3.10 1.41 -6.98
CA VAL A 91 2.76 2.69 -6.34
C VAL A 91 3.81 3.73 -6.67
N TYR A 92 3.36 4.94 -6.96
CA TYR A 92 4.19 6.13 -7.09
C TYR A 92 3.71 7.19 -6.10
N LYS A 93 4.59 7.69 -5.22
CA LYS A 93 4.29 8.76 -4.26
C LYS A 93 5.07 10.01 -4.66
N TYR A 94 4.36 11.10 -4.91
CA TYR A 94 4.88 12.42 -5.21
C TYR A 94 4.57 13.39 -4.07
N PRO A 95 5.56 13.76 -3.23
CA PRO A 95 5.38 14.74 -2.18
C PRO A 95 5.29 16.17 -2.76
N PHE A 96 4.18 16.88 -2.50
CA PHE A 96 4.07 18.31 -2.81
C PHE A 96 4.68 19.17 -1.71
N SER A 97 4.60 18.68 -0.47
CA SER A 97 5.18 19.29 0.72
C SER A 97 5.63 18.19 1.68
N LYS A 98 6.05 18.54 2.90
CA LYS A 98 6.34 17.56 3.95
C LYS A 98 5.10 16.83 4.45
N GLU A 99 3.95 17.50 4.37
CA GLU A 99 2.71 17.03 4.95
C GLU A 99 1.80 16.42 3.88
N ILE A 100 1.86 16.90 2.64
CA ILE A 100 0.94 16.49 1.58
C ILE A 100 1.69 15.78 0.45
N ALA A 101 1.20 14.61 0.06
CA ALA A 101 1.68 13.86 -1.09
C ALA A 101 0.52 13.30 -1.91
N LEU A 102 0.71 13.17 -3.22
CA LEU A 102 -0.14 12.37 -4.09
C LEU A 102 0.45 10.97 -4.22
N GLN A 103 -0.36 9.94 -4.01
CA GLN A 103 -0.04 8.56 -4.35
C GLN A 103 -0.87 8.13 -5.56
N LEU A 104 -0.23 7.54 -6.55
CA LEU A 104 -0.88 6.86 -7.67
C LEU A 104 -0.62 5.38 -7.54
N ARG A 105 -1.69 4.58 -7.45
CA ARG A 105 -1.61 3.12 -7.34
C ARG A 105 -2.28 2.48 -8.54
N ALA A 106 -1.65 1.46 -9.10
CA ALA A 106 -2.25 0.62 -10.13
C ALA A 106 -1.97 -0.85 -9.78
N GLY A 107 -2.97 -1.72 -9.88
CA GLY A 107 -2.80 -3.10 -9.45
C GLY A 107 -3.87 -4.06 -9.95
N TYR A 108 -3.66 -5.33 -9.61
CA TYR A 108 -4.60 -6.42 -9.84
C TYR A 108 -5.25 -6.81 -8.50
N SER A 109 -6.57 -6.85 -8.49
CA SER A 109 -7.39 -7.23 -7.34
C SER A 109 -8.15 -8.51 -7.65
N SER A 110 -8.07 -9.48 -6.77
CA SER A 110 -8.95 -10.66 -6.74
C SER A 110 -9.78 -10.61 -5.47
N MET A 111 -11.08 -10.88 -5.58
CA MET A 111 -12.02 -10.91 -4.46
C MET A 111 -12.93 -12.12 -4.63
N SER A 112 -13.09 -12.91 -3.58
CA SER A 112 -13.99 -14.06 -3.54
C SER A 112 -14.77 -14.04 -2.24
N GLY A 113 -15.86 -14.79 -2.15
CA GLY A 113 -16.48 -15.03 -0.86
C GLY A 113 -17.87 -15.60 -0.95
N LEU A 114 -18.24 -16.30 0.11
CA LEU A 114 -19.45 -17.10 0.18
C LEU A 114 -20.60 -16.26 0.74
N MET A 115 -21.71 -16.25 0.01
CA MET A 115 -23.02 -15.83 0.50
C MET A 115 -23.84 -17.07 0.81
N THR A 116 -24.58 -17.06 1.91
CA THR A 116 -25.40 -18.20 2.33
C THR A 116 -26.72 -17.72 2.87
N THR A 117 -27.80 -18.27 2.32
CA THR A 117 -29.17 -17.99 2.76
C THR A 117 -29.86 -19.29 3.10
N ARG A 118 -30.45 -19.34 4.29
CA ARG A 118 -31.21 -20.50 4.76
C ARG A 118 -32.70 -20.31 4.47
N GLU A 119 -33.31 -21.30 3.84
CA GLU A 119 -34.74 -21.36 3.56
C GLU A 119 -35.38 -22.55 4.29
N ASN A 120 -36.58 -22.37 4.85
CA ASN A 120 -37.42 -23.49 5.28
C ASN A 120 -38.20 -24.00 4.06
N ILE A 121 -37.88 -25.22 3.61
CA ILE A 121 -38.47 -25.83 2.41
C ILE A 121 -39.67 -26.73 2.72
N GLY A 122 -40.11 -26.77 3.96
CA GLY A 122 -41.27 -27.55 4.42
C GLY A 122 -40.96 -28.36 5.66
N ASN A 123 -41.80 -29.37 5.92
CA ASN A 123 -41.72 -30.15 7.16
C ASN A 123 -41.59 -31.65 6.83
N ARG A 124 -40.90 -32.40 7.71
CA ARG A 124 -40.83 -33.85 7.67
C ARG A 124 -41.26 -34.45 9.01
N VAL A 125 -41.57 -35.75 9.01
CA VAL A 125 -41.83 -36.49 10.25
C VAL A 125 -40.57 -37.25 10.63
N GLU A 126 -40.03 -36.99 11.81
CA GLU A 126 -38.88 -37.67 12.39
C GLU A 126 -39.25 -38.13 13.80
N ASN A 127 -39.12 -39.43 14.09
CA ASN A 127 -39.51 -40.04 15.36
C ASN A 127 -40.96 -39.72 15.81
N GLY A 128 -41.88 -39.58 14.85
CA GLY A 128 -43.29 -39.27 15.12
C GLY A 128 -43.58 -37.79 15.43
N GLN A 129 -42.58 -36.90 15.36
CA GLN A 129 -42.76 -35.45 15.46
C GLN A 129 -42.57 -34.77 14.11
N VAL A 130 -43.37 -33.72 13.86
CA VAL A 130 -43.19 -32.85 12.69
C VAL A 130 -42.05 -31.90 12.98
N VAL A 131 -41.01 -31.96 12.16
CA VAL A 131 -39.82 -31.10 12.25
C VAL A 131 -39.63 -30.33 10.94
N ASP A 132 -39.23 -29.08 11.05
CA ASP A 132 -38.95 -28.22 9.91
C ASP A 132 -37.70 -28.73 9.15
N VAL A 133 -37.71 -28.58 7.83
CA VAL A 133 -36.62 -28.95 6.93
C VAL A 133 -36.06 -27.68 6.32
N PHE A 134 -34.75 -27.49 6.51
CA PHE A 134 -34.05 -26.32 6.00
C PHE A 134 -33.14 -26.69 4.81
N SER A 135 -32.96 -25.73 3.92
CA SER A 135 -32.05 -25.80 2.78
C SER A 135 -31.16 -24.56 2.80
N ASP A 136 -29.85 -24.77 2.72
CA ASP A 136 -28.86 -23.70 2.60
C ASP A 136 -28.56 -23.47 1.11
N HIS A 137 -28.90 -22.28 0.64
CA HIS A 137 -28.54 -21.77 -0.68
C HIS A 137 -27.22 -21.04 -0.57
N THR A 138 -26.25 -21.42 -1.40
CA THR A 138 -24.91 -20.83 -1.38
C THR A 138 -24.53 -20.28 -2.74
N PHE A 139 -23.87 -19.13 -2.73
CA PHE A 139 -23.37 -18.45 -3.92
C PHE A 139 -21.95 -17.93 -3.62
N ASP A 140 -20.96 -18.45 -4.33
CA ASP A 140 -19.54 -18.11 -4.16
C ASP A 140 -19.00 -17.42 -5.42
N PRO A 141 -19.08 -16.08 -5.49
CA PRO A 141 -18.50 -15.31 -6.58
C PRO A 141 -16.98 -15.16 -6.45
N THR A 142 -16.28 -15.21 -7.59
CA THR A 142 -14.88 -14.84 -7.72
C THR A 142 -14.72 -13.74 -8.77
N LEU A 143 -14.27 -12.56 -8.33
CA LEU A 143 -14.11 -11.35 -9.14
C LEU A 143 -12.64 -11.02 -9.35
N ALA A 144 -12.28 -10.65 -10.58
CA ALA A 144 -10.95 -10.18 -10.93
C ALA A 144 -10.99 -8.80 -11.58
N LEU A 145 -10.24 -7.84 -11.01
CA LEU A 145 -10.24 -6.45 -11.40
C LEU A 145 -8.83 -5.93 -11.65
N VAL A 146 -8.68 -5.04 -12.62
CA VAL A 146 -7.55 -4.11 -12.69
C VAL A 146 -7.99 -2.81 -12.04
N VAL A 147 -7.22 -2.28 -11.10
CA VAL A 147 -7.58 -1.08 -10.33
C VAL A 147 -6.56 0.03 -10.54
N PHE A 148 -7.05 1.25 -10.58
CA PHE A 148 -6.27 2.49 -10.50
C PHE A 148 -6.83 3.35 -9.38
N GLN A 149 -5.95 3.81 -8.48
CA GLN A 149 -6.33 4.53 -7.28
C GLN A 149 -5.42 5.75 -7.05
N PRO A 150 -5.80 6.95 -7.54
CA PRO A 150 -5.23 8.21 -7.04
C PRO A 150 -5.62 8.40 -5.57
N THR A 151 -4.66 8.83 -4.75
CA THR A 151 -4.83 8.96 -3.30
C THR A 151 -4.09 10.19 -2.81
N LEU A 152 -4.79 11.04 -2.06
CA LEU A 152 -4.17 12.15 -1.35
C LEU A 152 -3.72 11.67 0.03
N SER A 153 -2.47 11.92 0.38
CA SER A 153 -1.88 11.54 1.66
C SER A 153 -1.52 12.77 2.46
N TYR A 154 -2.03 12.85 3.67
CA TYR A 154 -1.77 13.94 4.60
C TYR A 154 -1.08 13.42 5.86
N SER A 155 0.08 14.00 6.19
CA SER A 155 0.96 13.60 7.29
C SER A 155 1.11 14.76 8.28
N PRO A 156 0.08 15.07 9.08
CA PRO A 156 0.09 16.21 10.01
C PRO A 156 1.00 16.00 11.22
N PHE A 157 1.43 14.77 11.45
CA PHE A 157 2.07 14.36 12.69
C PHE A 157 3.59 14.48 12.60
N SER A 158 4.24 14.67 13.74
CA SER A 158 5.72 14.63 13.85
C SER A 158 6.30 13.23 13.67
N PHE A 159 5.46 12.19 13.76
CA PHE A 159 5.81 10.80 13.48
C PHE A 159 5.27 10.40 12.08
N PRO A 160 5.86 9.40 11.40
CA PRO A 160 5.63 9.16 9.98
C PRO A 160 4.32 8.41 9.67
N LEU A 161 3.21 8.82 10.29
CA LEU A 161 1.87 8.35 9.98
C LEU A 161 1.20 9.32 8.98
N SER A 162 0.63 8.76 7.92
CA SER A 162 -0.17 9.46 6.94
C SER A 162 -1.63 9.01 7.02
N ILE A 163 -2.54 9.96 6.84
CA ILE A 163 -3.96 9.73 6.57
C ILE A 163 -4.15 9.77 5.05
N ASP A 164 -4.72 8.72 4.51
CA ASP A 164 -4.89 8.53 3.07
C ASP A 164 -6.37 8.64 2.70
N LEU A 165 -6.66 9.35 1.61
CA LEU A 165 -7.98 9.39 1.00
C LEU A 165 -7.87 9.12 -0.50
N GLY A 166 -8.26 7.90 -0.89
CA GLY A 166 -8.21 7.40 -2.26
C GLY A 166 -9.57 7.44 -2.96
N LEU A 167 -9.53 7.65 -4.27
CA LEU A 167 -10.61 7.30 -5.18
C LEU A 167 -10.13 6.11 -6.01
N GLU A 168 -10.92 5.05 -6.10
CA GLU A 168 -10.58 3.86 -6.86
C GLU A 168 -11.50 3.74 -8.07
N GLY A 169 -10.90 3.56 -9.25
CA GLY A 169 -11.56 3.08 -10.46
C GLY A 169 -11.05 1.68 -10.79
N GLY A 170 -11.95 0.71 -10.86
CA GLY A 170 -11.68 -0.68 -11.18
C GLY A 170 -12.34 -1.10 -12.49
N PHE A 171 -11.65 -1.92 -13.27
CA PHE A 171 -12.21 -2.63 -14.42
C PHE A 171 -12.32 -4.13 -14.10
N THR A 172 -13.54 -4.62 -13.89
CA THR A 172 -13.83 -6.05 -13.69
C THR A 172 -13.81 -6.75 -15.03
N PHE A 173 -12.77 -7.55 -15.26
CA PHE A 173 -12.59 -8.27 -16.53
C PHE A 173 -12.98 -9.75 -16.44
N LYS A 174 -13.11 -10.28 -15.22
CA LYS A 174 -13.56 -11.64 -14.97
C LYS A 174 -14.45 -11.70 -13.72
N GLY A 175 -15.52 -12.47 -13.79
CA GLY A 175 -16.40 -12.78 -12.66
C GLY A 175 -16.98 -14.18 -12.86
N ASP A 176 -16.57 -15.11 -12.01
CA ASP A 176 -17.07 -16.49 -12.00
C ASP A 176 -17.97 -16.68 -10.77
N TYR A 177 -18.82 -17.71 -10.80
CA TYR A 177 -19.60 -18.14 -9.63
C TYR A 177 -19.64 -19.67 -9.50
N ASP A 178 -19.81 -20.13 -8.27
CA ASP A 178 -20.26 -21.48 -7.91
C ASP A 178 -21.52 -21.33 -7.04
N GLN A 179 -22.61 -21.95 -7.46
CA GLN A 179 -23.88 -21.96 -6.76
C GLN A 179 -24.27 -23.41 -6.45
N ARG A 180 -24.83 -23.62 -5.27
CA ARG A 180 -25.48 -24.90 -4.91
C ARG A 180 -26.52 -24.71 -3.82
N GLU A 181 -27.46 -25.63 -3.77
CA GLU A 181 -28.46 -25.75 -2.73
C GLU A 181 -28.24 -27.06 -1.96
N THR A 182 -28.11 -26.99 -0.64
CA THR A 182 -27.77 -28.15 0.21
C THR A 182 -28.79 -28.32 1.33
N LEU A 183 -29.33 -29.53 1.47
CA LEU A 183 -30.20 -29.90 2.59
C LEU A 183 -29.45 -29.80 3.92
N VAL A 184 -30.08 -29.15 4.91
CA VAL A 184 -29.56 -29.09 6.28
C VAL A 184 -30.05 -30.33 7.04
N GLY A 185 -29.12 -31.19 7.43
CA GLY A 185 -29.40 -32.41 8.19
C GLY A 185 -29.30 -33.69 7.35
N SER A 186 -29.80 -34.81 7.89
CA SER A 186 -29.80 -36.11 7.22
C SER A 186 -30.99 -36.20 6.26
N GLY A 187 -30.74 -36.34 4.96
CA GLY A 187 -31.80 -36.50 3.97
C GLY A 187 -31.29 -36.28 2.56
N GLU A 188 -32.12 -36.64 1.59
CA GLU A 188 -31.85 -36.47 0.17
C GLU A 188 -33.03 -35.74 -0.47
N PHE A 189 -32.73 -34.91 -1.46
CA PHE A 189 -33.74 -34.41 -2.38
C PHE A 189 -34.30 -35.57 -3.21
N THR A 190 -35.38 -35.31 -3.95
CA THR A 190 -35.95 -36.28 -4.90
C THR A 190 -34.97 -36.73 -5.99
N THR A 191 -33.84 -36.04 -6.12
CA THR A 191 -32.71 -36.38 -6.99
C THR A 191 -31.80 -37.49 -6.43
N GLY A 192 -32.00 -37.93 -5.18
CA GLY A 192 -31.14 -38.91 -4.51
C GLY A 192 -29.81 -38.33 -3.99
N SER A 193 -29.73 -37.01 -3.87
CA SER A 193 -28.55 -36.27 -3.40
C SER A 193 -28.99 -35.27 -2.34
N ASN A 194 -28.15 -34.98 -1.35
CA ASN A 194 -28.38 -33.88 -0.41
C ASN A 194 -28.04 -32.50 -1.01
N VAL A 195 -27.54 -32.46 -2.25
CA VAL A 195 -27.26 -31.25 -3.03
C VAL A 195 -28.09 -31.26 -4.31
N ARG A 196 -28.68 -30.11 -4.66
CA ARG A 196 -29.33 -29.84 -5.95
C ARG A 196 -28.96 -28.44 -6.47
N ASN A 197 -29.42 -28.13 -7.70
CA ASN A 197 -29.22 -26.81 -8.32
C ASN A 197 -27.75 -26.34 -8.34
N ALA A 198 -26.82 -27.31 -8.39
CA ALA A 198 -25.40 -27.04 -8.46
C ALA A 198 -25.06 -26.52 -9.86
N SER A 199 -24.47 -25.33 -9.94
CA SER A 199 -24.11 -24.67 -11.18
C SER A 199 -22.84 -23.85 -10.97
N ALA A 200 -21.95 -23.86 -11.95
CA ALA A 200 -20.79 -22.98 -11.98
C ALA A 200 -20.64 -22.38 -13.38
N GLY A 201 -20.15 -21.14 -13.45
CA GLY A 201 -20.02 -20.44 -14.72
C GLY A 201 -19.54 -19.01 -14.57
N GLU A 202 -19.63 -18.26 -15.67
CA GLU A 202 -19.36 -16.83 -15.67
C GLU A 202 -20.61 -16.05 -15.26
N ILE A 203 -20.41 -14.98 -14.51
CA ILE A 203 -21.48 -14.07 -14.13
C ILE A 203 -21.83 -13.20 -15.33
N GLU A 204 -23.03 -13.36 -15.86
CA GLU A 204 -23.58 -12.45 -16.86
C GLU A 204 -24.00 -11.11 -16.23
N GLY A 205 -23.94 -10.03 -17.00
CA GLY A 205 -24.39 -8.72 -16.52
C GLY A 205 -23.43 -8.01 -15.55
N LEU A 206 -22.16 -8.44 -15.47
CA LEU A 206 -21.14 -7.75 -14.68
C LEU A 206 -21.09 -6.26 -14.99
N ASN A 207 -21.10 -5.47 -13.93
CA ASN A 207 -20.74 -4.08 -14.02
C ASN A 207 -19.22 -3.96 -14.11
N ARG A 208 -18.73 -3.86 -15.35
CA ARG A 208 -17.29 -3.82 -15.65
C ARG A 208 -16.60 -2.60 -15.04
N GLY A 209 -17.30 -1.49 -14.84
CA GLY A 209 -16.75 -0.29 -14.20
C GLY A 209 -17.12 -0.26 -12.72
N GLN A 210 -16.13 -0.41 -11.85
CA GLN A 210 -16.35 -0.29 -10.41
C GLN A 210 -15.70 0.96 -9.84
N PHE A 211 -16.41 1.64 -8.94
CA PHE A 211 -15.88 2.82 -8.25
C PHE A 211 -15.96 2.64 -6.74
N ALA A 212 -14.96 3.14 -6.04
CA ALA A 212 -14.92 3.12 -4.58
C ALA A 212 -14.21 4.34 -4.00
N ILE A 213 -14.54 4.68 -2.76
CA ILE A 213 -13.76 5.61 -1.93
C ILE A 213 -12.94 4.77 -0.96
N VAL A 214 -11.67 5.13 -0.78
CA VAL A 214 -10.69 4.33 -0.03
C VAL A 214 -9.99 5.20 1.02
N PRO A 215 -10.61 5.47 2.18
CA PRO A 215 -9.89 6.01 3.33
C PRO A 215 -8.89 4.99 3.86
N GLY A 216 -7.75 5.46 4.35
CA GLY A 216 -6.73 4.61 4.94
C GLY A 216 -5.73 5.34 5.80
N LEU A 217 -4.82 4.56 6.37
CA LEU A 217 -3.67 5.00 7.14
C LEU A 217 -2.44 4.25 6.64
N SER A 218 -1.32 4.96 6.49
CA SER A 218 -0.03 4.37 6.17
C SER A 218 1.05 4.89 7.10
N TYR A 219 2.03 4.05 7.43
CA TYR A 219 3.14 4.43 8.31
C TYR A 219 4.47 4.21 7.61
N ASP A 220 5.21 5.27 7.32
CA ASP A 220 6.45 5.21 6.54
C ASP A 220 7.66 4.86 7.43
N ILE A 221 8.29 3.71 7.16
CA ILE A 221 9.50 3.24 7.84
C ILE A 221 10.68 3.32 6.85
N PRO A 222 11.57 4.32 6.97
CA PRO A 222 12.76 4.39 6.13
C PRO A 222 13.70 3.21 6.39
N ILE A 223 14.15 2.53 5.33
CA ILE A 223 15.15 1.47 5.36
C ILE A 223 16.39 1.98 4.63
N GLY A 224 17.36 2.46 5.43
CA GLY A 224 18.51 3.19 4.91
C GLY A 224 18.09 4.50 4.24
N GLN A 225 18.83 4.93 3.22
CA GLN A 225 18.54 6.19 2.51
C GLN A 225 17.66 5.99 1.25
N LYS A 226 17.57 4.74 0.76
CA LYS A 226 17.01 4.43 -0.56
C LYS A 226 15.62 3.83 -0.52
N PHE A 227 15.27 3.11 0.53
CA PHE A 227 14.01 2.37 0.60
C PHE A 227 13.10 2.88 1.72
N VAL A 228 11.79 2.73 1.52
CA VAL A 228 10.76 3.00 2.52
C VAL A 228 9.78 1.84 2.51
N LEU A 229 9.56 1.24 3.68
CA LEU A 229 8.54 0.24 3.90
C LEU A 229 7.34 0.90 4.57
N SER A 230 6.15 0.72 4.00
CA SER A 230 4.93 1.36 4.47
C SER A 230 3.86 0.32 4.73
N PRO A 231 3.74 -0.21 5.97
CA PRO A 231 2.50 -0.87 6.37
C PRO A 231 1.30 0.07 6.21
N GLU A 232 0.18 -0.50 5.77
CA GLU A 232 -1.03 0.24 5.45
C GLU A 232 -2.30 -0.54 5.82
N VAL A 233 -3.30 0.21 6.28
CA VAL A 233 -4.67 -0.28 6.45
C VAL A 233 -5.60 0.67 5.73
N SER A 234 -6.50 0.13 4.91
CA SER A 234 -7.50 0.95 4.22
C SER A 234 -8.83 0.23 4.11
N TYR A 235 -9.91 0.98 3.94
CA TYR A 235 -11.24 0.43 3.76
C TYR A 235 -11.79 0.84 2.40
N ARG A 236 -12.08 -0.13 1.54
CA ARG A 236 -12.74 0.08 0.25
C ARG A 236 -14.24 0.17 0.47
N PHE A 237 -14.78 1.38 0.35
CA PHE A 237 -16.22 1.61 0.31
C PHE A 237 -16.70 1.62 -1.15
N ALA A 238 -17.24 0.48 -1.62
CA ALA A 238 -17.81 0.37 -2.95
C ALA A 238 -18.99 1.34 -3.13
N LEU A 239 -18.99 2.05 -4.26
CA LEU A 239 -20.07 2.96 -4.68
C LEU A 239 -20.94 2.38 -5.80
N THR A 240 -20.48 1.29 -6.41
CA THR A 240 -21.12 0.64 -7.55
C THR A 240 -21.38 -0.81 -7.24
N ASP A 241 -22.49 -1.32 -7.77
CA ASP A 241 -22.80 -2.73 -7.72
C ASP A 241 -21.90 -3.55 -8.64
N VAL A 242 -21.67 -4.81 -8.26
CA VAL A 242 -20.88 -5.80 -9.00
C VAL A 242 -21.59 -6.24 -10.27
N MET A 243 -22.92 -6.25 -10.26
CA MET A 243 -23.79 -6.58 -11.39
C MET A 243 -24.71 -5.39 -11.67
N LYS A 244 -25.10 -5.16 -12.94
CA LYS A 244 -25.87 -3.97 -13.33
C LYS A 244 -27.31 -3.94 -12.81
N ASP A 245 -27.93 -5.10 -12.67
CA ASP A 245 -29.36 -5.26 -12.35
C ASP A 245 -29.58 -5.96 -11.01
N ALA A 246 -28.60 -5.85 -10.10
CA ALA A 246 -28.68 -6.43 -8.75
C ALA A 246 -28.01 -5.50 -7.74
N ASP A 247 -28.68 -5.29 -6.60
CA ASP A 247 -28.08 -4.61 -5.45
C ASP A 247 -27.04 -5.56 -4.84
N TRP A 248 -25.77 -5.35 -5.18
CA TRP A 248 -24.68 -6.21 -4.75
C TRP A 248 -23.37 -5.44 -4.73
N GLN A 249 -22.93 -5.06 -3.53
CA GLN A 249 -21.72 -4.29 -3.31
C GLN A 249 -20.65 -5.12 -2.60
N ALA A 250 -19.41 -4.97 -3.04
CA ALA A 250 -18.24 -5.64 -2.46
C ALA A 250 -17.37 -4.63 -1.69
N HIS A 251 -17.56 -4.53 -0.39
CA HIS A 251 -16.70 -3.73 0.49
C HIS A 251 -15.48 -4.55 0.90
N ALA A 252 -14.37 -3.89 1.24
CA ALA A 252 -13.19 -4.63 1.71
C ALA A 252 -12.36 -3.85 2.72
N LEU A 253 -11.99 -4.50 3.84
CA LEU A 253 -10.88 -4.05 4.66
C LEU A 253 -9.58 -4.59 4.06
N ARG A 254 -8.62 -3.71 3.79
CA ARG A 254 -7.33 -4.03 3.21
C ARG A 254 -6.23 -3.87 4.24
N LEU A 255 -5.45 -4.93 4.43
CA LEU A 255 -4.27 -4.96 5.27
C LEU A 255 -3.08 -5.23 4.38
N GLY A 256 -2.18 -4.27 4.26
CA GLY A 256 -1.13 -4.32 3.25
C GLY A 256 0.17 -3.67 3.66
N MET A 257 1.12 -3.74 2.73
CA MET A 257 2.43 -3.15 2.84
C MET A 257 2.90 -2.69 1.45
N ALA A 258 3.58 -1.54 1.41
CA ALA A 258 4.28 -1.05 0.22
C ALA A 258 5.78 -0.97 0.47
N LEU A 259 6.59 -1.40 -0.50
CA LEU A 259 8.03 -1.17 -0.51
C LEU A 259 8.35 -0.20 -1.64
N ARG A 260 8.90 0.97 -1.30
CA ARG A 260 9.17 2.07 -2.21
C ARG A 260 10.64 2.43 -2.24
N PHE A 261 11.13 2.81 -3.41
CA PHE A 261 12.47 3.32 -3.66
C PHE A 261 12.41 4.83 -3.90
N ASN A 262 13.23 5.59 -3.17
CA ASN A 262 13.35 7.04 -3.29
C ASN A 262 14.20 7.41 -4.51
N LEU A 263 13.60 8.08 -5.49
CA LEU A 263 14.24 8.43 -6.77
C LEU A 263 15.33 9.52 -6.65
N GLY A 264 15.32 10.28 -5.55
CA GLY A 264 16.29 11.34 -5.26
C GLY A 264 17.26 11.03 -4.13
N ALA A 265 17.37 9.76 -3.71
CA ALA A 265 18.35 9.37 -2.71
C ALA A 265 19.77 9.54 -3.27
N LYS A 266 20.47 10.61 -2.86
CA LYS A 266 21.90 10.75 -3.18
C LYS A 266 22.61 9.50 -2.66
N SER A 267 23.33 8.82 -3.55
CA SER A 267 24.22 7.73 -3.14
C SER A 267 25.20 8.32 -2.15
N SER A 268 25.23 7.84 -0.90
CA SER A 268 26.33 8.14 0.00
C SER A 268 27.57 7.37 -0.49
N GLU A 269 28.12 7.79 -1.63
CA GLU A 269 29.55 7.66 -1.82
C GLU A 269 30.14 8.49 -0.69
N GLY A 270 30.78 7.80 0.26
CA GLY A 270 31.01 8.28 1.61
C GLY A 270 31.46 9.72 1.60
N ALA A 271 30.66 10.62 2.18
CA ALA A 271 31.13 11.95 2.48
C ALA A 271 32.48 11.75 3.19
N PRO A 272 33.59 12.31 2.67
CA PRO A 272 34.81 12.30 3.43
C PRO A 272 34.43 12.93 4.77
N GLN A 273 34.68 12.22 5.87
CA GLN A 273 34.58 12.79 7.22
C GLN A 273 35.71 13.81 7.44
N GLY A 274 35.89 14.72 6.48
CA GLY A 274 36.83 15.82 6.53
C GLY A 274 36.20 16.96 7.30
N LEU A 275 36.99 17.55 8.18
CA LEU A 275 36.69 18.81 8.83
C LEU A 275 36.58 19.88 7.73
N PHE A 276 35.40 20.48 7.56
CA PHE A 276 35.23 21.62 6.66
C PHE A 276 35.35 22.91 7.48
N ALA A 277 36.22 23.82 7.03
CA ALA A 277 36.29 25.19 7.50
C ALA A 277 35.83 26.10 6.36
N ALA A 278 34.98 27.07 6.67
CA ALA A 278 34.66 28.17 5.78
C ALA A 278 35.59 29.34 6.10
N VAL A 279 36.11 30.00 5.06
CA VAL A 279 36.92 31.21 5.17
C VAL A 279 36.19 32.30 4.39
N ASP A 280 35.71 33.32 5.10
CA ASP A 280 35.19 34.54 4.50
C ASP A 280 36.35 35.53 4.35
N ALA A 281 36.65 35.92 3.12
CA ALA A 281 37.66 36.93 2.82
C ALA A 281 36.97 38.25 2.43
N VAL A 282 37.32 39.33 3.12
CA VAL A 282 36.86 40.70 2.81
C VAL A 282 38.05 41.56 2.39
N GLY A 283 37.84 42.44 1.42
CA GLY A 283 38.84 43.45 1.04
C GLY A 283 38.67 44.71 1.89
N ILE A 284 39.74 45.25 2.47
CA ILE A 284 39.71 46.51 3.22
C ILE A 284 40.33 47.61 2.35
N ASP A 285 39.56 48.66 2.04
CA ASP A 285 40.07 49.90 1.44
C ASP A 285 39.63 51.11 2.26
N ALA A 286 40.59 51.98 2.60
CA ALA A 286 40.41 53.16 3.45
C ALA A 286 39.58 52.96 4.75
N GLY A 287 39.61 51.75 5.33
CA GLY A 287 38.87 51.40 6.56
C GLY A 287 37.41 51.00 6.35
N VAL A 288 36.98 50.81 5.10
CA VAL A 288 35.66 50.27 4.74
C VAL A 288 35.84 48.86 4.18
N GLU A 289 35.07 47.90 4.70
CA GLU A 289 35.04 46.53 4.19
C GLU A 289 34.26 46.48 2.87
N SER A 290 34.80 45.78 1.88
CA SER A 290 34.16 45.57 0.58
C SER A 290 34.21 44.09 0.19
N ASP A 291 33.10 43.60 -0.39
CA ASP A 291 32.90 42.19 -0.78
C ASP A 291 33.69 41.78 -2.05
N ILE A 292 34.60 42.62 -2.54
CA ILE A 292 35.27 42.38 -3.82
C ILE A 292 36.60 41.67 -3.56
N VAL A 293 36.54 40.36 -3.32
CA VAL A 293 37.74 39.50 -3.36
C VAL A 293 37.66 38.62 -4.61
N GLN A 294 38.35 39.01 -5.68
CA GLN A 294 38.58 38.13 -6.82
C GLN A 294 39.69 37.12 -6.47
N ILE A 295 39.31 35.99 -5.89
CA ILE A 295 40.24 34.86 -5.72
C ILE A 295 40.37 34.14 -7.06
N ARG A 296 41.51 34.30 -7.72
CA ARG A 296 41.88 33.47 -8.87
C ARG A 296 42.60 32.22 -8.35
N VAL A 297 41.90 31.10 -8.37
CA VAL A 297 42.48 29.79 -8.05
C VAL A 297 43.08 29.22 -9.34
N GLU A 298 44.39 28.99 -9.35
CA GLU A 298 45.10 28.31 -10.44
C GLU A 298 45.56 26.95 -9.92
N GLU A 299 45.14 25.88 -10.59
CA GLU A 299 45.49 24.50 -10.24
C GLU A 299 46.54 23.99 -11.23
N PHE A 300 47.70 23.61 -10.73
CA PHE A 300 48.76 22.99 -11.53
C PHE A 300 48.82 21.49 -11.22
N LEU A 301 48.40 20.67 -12.17
CA LEU A 301 48.61 19.23 -12.12
C LEU A 301 50.06 18.91 -12.46
N ALA A 302 50.88 18.65 -11.44
CA ALA A 302 52.24 18.14 -11.61
C ALA A 302 52.22 16.61 -11.46
N THR A 303 52.56 15.89 -12.52
CA THR A 303 52.76 14.43 -12.47
C THR A 303 54.21 14.15 -12.06
N GLU A 304 54.44 13.87 -10.78
CA GLU A 304 55.76 13.48 -10.29
C GLU A 304 56.02 12.00 -10.64
N LEU A 305 56.77 11.74 -11.72
CA LEU A 305 57.24 10.40 -12.08
C LEU A 305 58.44 10.03 -11.22
N ARG A 306 58.27 9.10 -10.27
CA ARG A 306 59.37 8.47 -9.55
C ARG A 306 59.71 7.14 -10.20
N PRO A 307 60.81 7.03 -10.99
CA PRO A 307 61.21 5.74 -11.52
C PRO A 307 61.64 4.83 -10.37
N LEU A 308 60.97 3.69 -10.24
CA LEU A 308 61.42 2.59 -9.39
C LEU A 308 62.63 1.93 -10.07
N LEU A 309 63.83 2.48 -9.83
CA LEU A 309 65.05 1.75 -10.10
C LEU A 309 65.16 0.58 -9.11
N ASN A 310 65.55 -0.59 -9.61
CA ASN A 310 65.83 -1.73 -8.75
C ASN A 310 67.02 -1.40 -7.83
N TYR A 311 66.77 -1.36 -6.51
CA TYR A 311 67.81 -1.08 -5.51
C TYR A 311 68.39 -2.36 -4.95
N VAL A 312 69.73 -2.43 -4.91
CA VAL A 312 70.47 -3.46 -4.18
C VAL A 312 70.96 -2.84 -2.88
N PHE A 313 70.46 -3.32 -1.76
CA PHE A 313 70.80 -2.82 -0.44
C PHE A 313 72.03 -3.54 0.09
N PHE A 314 72.99 -2.80 0.64
CA PHE A 314 74.16 -3.34 1.34
C PHE A 314 73.97 -3.19 2.85
N ASP A 315 74.64 -4.04 3.62
CA ASP A 315 74.65 -3.90 5.08
C ASP A 315 75.52 -2.69 5.47
N LYS A 316 75.25 -2.11 6.63
CA LYS A 316 75.85 -0.84 7.06
C LYS A 316 77.38 -0.91 7.05
N GLY A 317 78.02 -0.07 6.24
CA GLY A 317 79.48 0.02 6.14
C GLY A 317 80.14 -1.10 5.32
N SER A 318 79.37 -1.91 4.59
CA SER A 318 79.90 -2.98 3.74
C SER A 318 79.69 -2.70 2.25
N ALA A 319 80.70 -3.03 1.44
CA ALA A 319 80.61 -3.08 -0.02
C ALA A 319 80.38 -4.51 -0.55
N SER A 320 80.29 -5.51 0.34
CA SER A 320 80.03 -6.89 -0.07
C SER A 320 78.53 -7.12 -0.26
N LEU A 321 78.13 -7.67 -1.41
CA LEU A 321 76.73 -7.97 -1.69
C LEU A 321 76.18 -8.98 -0.66
N PRO A 322 75.07 -8.71 0.06
CA PRO A 322 74.58 -9.66 1.06
C PRO A 322 74.11 -11.00 0.45
N GLU A 323 74.20 -12.10 1.21
CA GLU A 323 73.85 -13.46 0.74
C GLU A 323 72.39 -13.62 0.31
N ARG A 324 71.51 -12.71 0.75
CA ARG A 324 70.10 -12.64 0.31
C ARG A 324 69.94 -12.41 -1.20
N TYR A 325 70.98 -11.94 -1.88
CA TYR A 325 70.97 -11.79 -3.34
C TYR A 325 71.56 -13.02 -4.00
N VAL A 326 70.79 -13.61 -4.91
CA VAL A 326 71.24 -14.76 -5.71
C VAL A 326 72.38 -14.32 -6.62
N ARG A 327 73.56 -14.92 -6.43
CA ARG A 327 74.72 -14.69 -7.28
C ARG A 327 74.83 -15.78 -8.32
N MET A 328 74.95 -15.40 -9.58
CA MET A 328 75.23 -16.36 -10.64
C MET A 328 76.70 -16.75 -10.59
N THR A 329 76.97 -18.05 -10.62
CA THR A 329 78.33 -18.59 -10.80
C THR A 329 78.86 -18.30 -12.20
N SER A 330 80.18 -18.31 -12.39
CA SER A 330 80.81 -18.02 -13.68
C SER A 330 80.26 -18.85 -14.86
N PRO A 331 79.95 -20.16 -14.72
CA PRO A 331 79.33 -20.94 -15.79
C PRO A 331 77.88 -20.52 -16.09
N GLN A 332 77.11 -20.15 -15.07
CA GLN A 332 75.71 -19.74 -15.23
C GLN A 332 75.58 -18.41 -15.98
N ARG A 333 76.55 -17.51 -15.81
CA ARG A 333 76.59 -16.20 -16.50
C ARG A 333 76.65 -16.35 -18.03
N ALA A 334 77.32 -17.38 -18.53
CA ALA A 334 77.47 -17.60 -19.98
C ALA A 334 76.14 -17.95 -20.67
N ASN A 335 75.14 -18.44 -19.90
CA ASN A 335 73.84 -18.85 -20.41
C ASN A 335 72.70 -17.89 -20.01
N PHE A 336 73.00 -16.75 -19.36
CA PHE A 336 71.99 -15.78 -18.97
C PHE A 336 71.47 -15.02 -20.20
N LYS A 337 70.15 -15.00 -20.38
CA LYS A 337 69.45 -14.14 -21.33
C LYS A 337 68.48 -13.28 -20.53
N GLU A 338 68.51 -11.97 -20.80
CA GLU A 338 67.57 -11.00 -20.21
C GLU A 338 66.14 -11.24 -20.69
#